data_AF-A0A0F9CX70-F1
#
_entry.id   AF-A0A0F9CX70-F1
#
_cell.length_a   1.000
_cell.length_b   1.000
_cell.length_c   1.000
_cell.angle_alpha   90.00
_cell.angle_beta   90.00
_cell.angle_gamma   90.00
#
_symmetry.space_group_name_H-M   'P 1'
#
loop_
_entity.id
_entity.type
_entity.pdbx_description
1 polymer ?
#
loop_
_entity_poly.entity_id
_entity_poly.type
_entity_poly.pdbx_seq_one_letter_code
_entity_poly.pdbx_strand_id
1 'polypeptide(L)'
;MTDSLELPEWQVKYNKQLSILGEMKENENLLRFDNRYIKISDITSQYYCEKKVELRYVHGDIDTEEKLLGREKHDEVEQELVEITMQQAWEQIFTVDRFSLSESLFFAKYKDNYLVFKPDRVLFVAGVPKILIEYKFSRYSRPFISHHVQLQTEGYLLSKLGFDISTLYYLIIIAPIKADRDSKYLSNIPKRIYEMIKLYTKDEQYGFRDINAYLYKFNKETAKRTLNGRLNTGIRRGMPN
;
A
#
# COMPACT_ATOMS: atom_id res chain seq x y z
N MET A 1 -42.42 11.72 -9.98
CA MET A 1 -41.38 10.68 -10.06
C MET A 1 -40.18 11.20 -9.31
N THR A 2 -40.00 10.77 -8.07
CA THR A 2 -38.79 11.07 -7.30
C THR A 2 -37.72 10.13 -7.82
N ASP A 3 -36.89 10.60 -8.75
CA ASP A 3 -35.62 9.95 -9.04
C ASP A 3 -34.85 9.90 -7.72
N SER A 4 -34.72 8.71 -7.13
CA SER A 4 -33.74 8.51 -6.07
C SER A 4 -32.38 8.77 -6.73
N LEU A 5 -31.80 9.94 -6.48
CA LEU A 5 -30.46 10.26 -6.94
C LEU A 5 -29.50 9.20 -6.39
N GLU A 6 -29.08 8.27 -7.25
CA GLU A 6 -28.05 7.31 -6.90
C GLU A 6 -26.79 8.08 -6.49
N LEU A 7 -26.22 7.71 -5.35
CA LEU A 7 -25.01 8.38 -4.87
C LEU A 7 -23.87 8.16 -5.88
N PRO A 8 -23.02 9.18 -6.14
CA PRO A 8 -21.82 9.01 -6.94
C PRO A 8 -20.95 7.85 -6.44
N GLU A 9 -20.28 7.14 -7.36
CA GLU A 9 -19.47 5.95 -7.02
C GLU A 9 -18.43 6.23 -5.92
N TRP A 10 -17.78 7.41 -5.98
CA TRP A 10 -16.80 7.81 -4.98
C TRP A 10 -17.41 7.90 -3.58
N GLN A 11 -18.64 8.39 -3.47
CA GLN A 11 -19.33 8.58 -2.19
C GLN A 11 -19.75 7.23 -1.61
N VAL A 12 -20.20 6.29 -2.44
CA VAL A 12 -20.50 4.92 -2.03
C VAL A 12 -19.25 4.24 -1.45
N LYS A 13 -18.10 4.37 -2.12
CA LYS A 13 -16.84 3.77 -1.64
C LYS A 13 -16.27 4.46 -0.42
N TYR A 14 -16.37 5.79 -0.33
CA TYR A 14 -15.97 6.54 0.86
C TYR A 14 -16.83 6.16 2.08
N ASN A 15 -18.16 6.09 1.93
CA ASN A 15 -19.05 5.65 3.01
C ASN A 15 -18.73 4.22 3.47
N LYS A 16 -18.34 3.33 2.54
CA LYS A 16 -17.85 1.99 2.89
C LYS A 16 -16.57 2.04 3.74
N GLN A 17 -15.62 2.95 3.46
CA GLN A 17 -14.45 3.14 4.33
C GLN A 17 -14.84 3.58 5.75
N LEU A 18 -15.76 4.54 5.85
CA LEU A 18 -16.25 5.03 7.15
C LEU A 18 -16.96 3.92 7.94
N SER A 19 -17.78 3.12 7.27
CA SER A 19 -18.46 1.96 7.86
C SER A 19 -17.46 0.93 8.39
N ILE A 20 -16.44 0.56 7.61
CA ILE A 20 -15.39 -0.37 8.06
C ILE A 20 -14.62 0.21 9.25
N LEU A 21 -14.32 1.50 9.24
CA LEU A 21 -13.66 2.18 10.35
C LEU A 21 -14.52 2.15 11.63
N GLY A 22 -15.84 2.35 11.51
CA GLY A 22 -16.79 2.20 12.61
C GLY A 22 -16.79 0.78 13.17
N GLU A 23 -17.00 -0.23 12.32
CA GLU A 23 -16.96 -1.64 12.71
C GLU A 23 -15.65 -2.03 13.40
N MET A 24 -14.52 -1.52 12.91
CA MET A 24 -13.20 -1.78 13.48
C MET A 24 -13.02 -1.16 14.88
N LYS A 25 -13.60 0.03 15.12
CA LYS A 25 -13.58 0.68 16.44
C LYS A 25 -14.48 -0.02 17.45
N GLU A 26 -15.56 -0.63 16.99
CA GLU A 26 -16.53 -1.37 17.83
C GLU A 26 -16.16 -2.85 17.97
N ASN A 27 -15.19 -3.36 17.20
CA ASN A 27 -14.81 -4.76 17.23
C ASN A 27 -14.27 -5.19 18.62
N GLU A 28 -15.03 -6.01 19.32
CA GLU A 28 -14.66 -6.60 20.62
C GLU A 28 -13.82 -7.88 20.49
N ASN A 29 -13.78 -8.48 19.30
CA ASN A 29 -12.95 -9.66 19.03
C ASN A 29 -11.50 -9.22 18.83
N LEU A 30 -10.79 -9.04 19.95
CA LEU A 30 -9.40 -8.68 19.97
C LEU A 30 -8.53 -9.78 19.38
N LEU A 31 -7.60 -9.37 18.52
CA LEU A 31 -6.47 -10.16 18.07
C LEU A 31 -5.41 -10.19 19.18
N ARG A 32 -4.34 -10.97 18.96
CA ARG A 32 -3.19 -10.98 19.86
C ARG A 32 -2.68 -9.56 20.12
N PHE A 33 -2.22 -9.31 21.35
CA PHE A 33 -1.74 -8.01 21.83
C PHE A 33 -2.82 -6.91 21.84
N ASP A 34 -4.06 -7.29 22.13
CA ASP A 34 -5.22 -6.39 22.25
C ASP A 34 -5.48 -5.51 21.02
N ASN A 35 -5.12 -6.02 19.84
CA ASN A 35 -5.31 -5.30 18.58
C ASN A 35 -6.67 -5.59 17.96
N ARG A 36 -7.31 -4.56 17.39
CA ARG A 36 -8.59 -4.72 16.67
C ARG A 36 -8.42 -4.95 15.16
N TYR A 37 -7.19 -4.78 14.66
CA TYR A 37 -6.86 -4.85 13.24
C TYR A 37 -5.41 -5.31 13.04
N ILE A 38 -5.08 -5.66 11.79
CA ILE A 38 -3.73 -6.07 11.40
C ILE A 38 -3.17 -5.05 10.41
N LYS A 39 -1.98 -4.52 10.68
CA LYS A 39 -1.25 -3.68 9.72
C LYS A 39 -0.60 -4.58 8.67
N ILE A 40 -0.69 -4.20 7.40
CA ILE A 40 -0.03 -4.98 6.34
C ILE A 40 1.49 -4.98 6.49
N SER A 41 2.08 -3.92 7.03
CA SER A 41 3.50 -3.87 7.38
C SER A 41 3.91 -4.92 8.43
N ASP A 42 3.01 -5.41 9.27
CA ASP A 42 3.31 -6.51 10.19
C ASP A 42 3.29 -7.86 9.48
N ILE A 43 2.34 -8.08 8.57
CA ILE A 43 2.29 -9.29 7.72
C ILE A 43 3.56 -9.39 6.87
N THR A 44 4.05 -8.28 6.32
CA THR A 44 5.28 -8.26 5.52
C THR A 44 6.50 -8.49 6.39
N SER A 45 6.53 -7.91 7.59
CA SER A 45 7.61 -8.11 8.57
C SER A 45 7.76 -9.57 9.02
N GLN A 46 6.67 -10.36 9.04
CA GLN A 46 6.73 -11.80 9.33
C GLN A 46 7.60 -12.58 8.34
N TYR A 47 7.73 -12.13 7.08
CA TYR A 47 8.63 -12.78 6.11
C TYR A 47 10.10 -12.66 6.48
N TYR A 48 10.44 -11.68 7.31
CA TYR A 48 11.77 -11.54 7.85
C TYR A 48 11.90 -12.27 9.18
N CYS A 49 11.03 -11.96 10.16
CA CYS A 49 11.05 -12.61 11.47
C CYS A 49 9.74 -12.39 12.24
N GLU A 50 9.00 -13.45 12.51
CA GLU A 50 7.77 -13.40 13.33
C GLU A 50 8.06 -12.93 14.77
N LYS A 51 9.18 -13.39 15.36
CA LYS A 51 9.57 -12.98 16.72
C LYS A 51 9.86 -11.48 16.80
N LYS A 52 10.38 -10.86 15.74
CA LYS A 52 10.59 -9.40 15.68
C LYS A 52 9.26 -8.65 15.74
N VAL A 53 8.23 -9.13 15.05
CA VAL A 53 6.88 -8.55 15.09
C VAL A 53 6.31 -8.67 16.50
N GLU A 54 6.40 -9.86 17.12
CA GLU A 54 5.97 -10.06 18.50
C GLU A 54 6.70 -9.13 19.48
N LEU A 55 8.03 -9.06 19.42
CA LEU A 55 8.83 -8.21 20.31
C LEU A 55 8.46 -6.73 20.15
N ARG A 56 8.12 -6.27 18.94
CA ARG A 56 7.61 -4.91 18.72
C ARG A 56 6.30 -4.65 19.46
N TYR A 57 5.39 -5.62 19.47
CA TYR A 57 4.13 -5.48 20.20
C TYR A 57 4.32 -5.52 21.72
N VAL A 58 5.27 -6.33 22.21
CA VAL A 58 5.51 -6.50 23.65
C VAL A 58 6.37 -5.37 24.24
N HIS A 59 7.37 -4.88 23.49
CA HIS A 59 8.38 -3.95 24.00
C HIS A 59 8.41 -2.59 23.29
N GLY A 60 7.60 -2.40 22.25
CA GLY A 60 7.64 -1.23 21.37
C GLY A 60 8.59 -1.39 20.19
N ASP A 61 8.48 -0.50 19.20
CA ASP A 61 9.42 -0.45 18.08
C ASP A 61 10.63 0.42 18.44
N ILE A 62 11.81 0.00 17.99
CA ILE A 62 13.05 0.76 18.15
C ILE A 62 13.33 1.46 16.82
N ASP A 63 13.52 2.77 16.89
CA ASP A 63 14.00 3.55 15.77
C ASP A 63 15.51 3.41 15.63
N THR A 64 15.92 2.85 14.50
CA THR A 64 17.32 2.75 14.09
C THR A 64 17.66 3.93 13.18
N GLU A 65 18.92 4.32 13.13
CA GLU A 65 19.40 5.39 12.23
C GLU A 65 18.98 5.15 10.77
N GLU A 66 19.09 3.91 10.27
CA GLU A 66 18.64 3.56 8.91
C GLU A 66 17.13 3.75 8.70
N LYS A 67 16.30 3.52 9.73
CA LYS A 67 14.85 3.76 9.64
C LYS A 67 14.55 5.25 9.62
N LEU A 68 15.24 6.04 10.44
CA LEU A 68 15.08 7.50 10.49
C LEU A 68 15.44 8.13 9.16
N LEU A 69 16.63 7.81 8.62
CA LEU A 69 17.08 8.27 7.31
C LEU A 69 16.12 7.83 6.20
N GLY A 70 15.61 6.59 6.26
CA GLY A 70 14.59 6.12 5.35
C GLY A 70 13.34 7.00 5.37
N ARG A 71 12.81 7.33 6.55
CA ARG A 71 11.63 8.19 6.70
C ARG A 71 11.88 9.60 6.17
N GLU A 72 13.01 10.21 6.52
CA GLU A 72 13.39 11.53 6.01
C GLU A 72 13.42 11.55 4.47
N LYS A 73 13.92 10.49 3.84
CA LYS A 73 13.92 10.37 2.38
C LYS A 73 12.54 10.16 1.77
N HIS A 74 11.62 9.49 2.47
CA HIS A 74 10.22 9.46 2.05
C HIS A 74 9.60 10.86 2.11
N ASP A 75 9.78 11.56 3.23
CA ASP A 75 9.28 12.93 3.42
C ASP A 75 9.83 13.88 2.33
N GLU A 76 11.10 13.72 1.92
CA GLU A 76 11.69 14.46 0.80
C GLU A 76 10.94 14.25 -0.52
N VAL A 77 10.57 12.99 -0.86
CA VAL A 77 9.79 12.68 -2.08
C VAL A 77 8.38 13.28 -2.04
N GLU A 78 7.91 13.65 -0.84
CA GLU A 78 6.57 14.14 -0.56
C GLU A 78 6.49 15.66 -0.44
N GLN A 79 7.61 16.39 -0.45
CA GLN A 79 7.64 17.85 -0.24
C GLN A 79 6.77 18.66 -1.21
N GLU A 80 6.54 18.16 -2.42
CA GLU A 80 5.71 18.82 -3.44
C GLU A 80 4.25 18.33 -3.44
N LEU A 81 3.85 17.47 -2.48
CA LEU A 81 2.48 16.97 -2.38
C LEU A 81 1.55 18.01 -1.77
N VAL A 82 0.31 18.02 -2.26
CA VAL A 82 -0.76 18.84 -1.72
C VAL A 82 -1.59 17.99 -0.76
N GLU A 83 -1.67 18.42 0.50
CA GLU A 83 -2.52 17.78 1.49
C GLU A 83 -4.00 18.00 1.15
N ILE A 84 -4.77 16.91 1.19
CA ILE A 84 -6.22 16.92 0.96
C ILE A 84 -6.91 16.02 1.98
N THR A 85 -8.19 16.27 2.21
CA THR A 85 -8.99 15.38 3.07
C THR A 85 -9.22 14.02 2.40
N MET A 86 -9.47 12.99 3.20
CA MET A 86 -9.81 11.66 2.68
C MET A 86 -11.03 11.70 1.75
N GLN A 87 -12.06 12.51 2.07
CA GLN A 87 -13.23 12.67 1.22
C GLN A 87 -12.86 13.24 -0.16
N GLN A 88 -12.05 14.31 -0.19
CA GLN A 88 -11.56 14.90 -1.45
C GLN A 88 -10.70 13.91 -2.24
N ALA A 89 -9.88 13.09 -1.56
CA ALA A 89 -9.09 12.05 -2.21
C ALA A 89 -9.99 11.04 -2.93
N TRP A 90 -11.03 10.55 -2.25
CA TRP A 90 -12.02 9.65 -2.86
C TRP A 90 -12.72 10.30 -4.04
N GLU A 91 -13.16 11.55 -3.92
CA GLU A 91 -13.77 12.28 -5.03
C GLU A 91 -12.82 12.38 -6.24
N GLN A 92 -11.58 12.82 -6.02
CA GLN A 92 -10.59 13.01 -7.09
C GLN A 92 -10.18 11.72 -7.79
N ILE A 93 -10.14 10.58 -7.09
CA ILE A 93 -9.87 9.27 -7.71
C ILE A 93 -10.82 9.00 -8.90
N PHE A 94 -12.09 9.41 -8.79
CA PHE A 94 -13.13 9.10 -9.78
C PHE A 94 -13.45 10.26 -10.71
N THR A 95 -13.14 11.51 -10.35
CA THR A 95 -13.49 12.69 -11.15
C THR A 95 -12.32 13.25 -11.96
N VAL A 96 -11.07 12.97 -11.58
CA VAL A 96 -9.87 13.44 -12.29
C VAL A 96 -9.35 12.33 -13.21
N ASP A 97 -8.97 12.66 -14.44
CA ASP A 97 -8.46 11.70 -15.43
C ASP A 97 -7.26 10.92 -14.90
N ARG A 98 -6.31 11.60 -14.24
CA ARG A 98 -5.14 10.99 -13.60
C ARG A 98 -4.91 11.59 -12.23
N PHE A 99 -4.91 10.75 -11.22
CA PHE A 99 -4.74 11.17 -9.83
C PHE A 99 -3.73 10.27 -9.11
N SER A 100 -2.74 10.88 -8.48
CA SER A 100 -1.75 10.16 -7.65
C SER A 100 -2.04 10.44 -6.19
N LEU A 101 -2.37 9.38 -5.45
CA LEU A 101 -2.64 9.46 -4.03
C LEU A 101 -1.47 8.85 -3.26
N SER A 102 -0.86 9.60 -2.36
CA SER A 102 0.28 9.15 -1.55
C SER A 102 -0.10 9.03 -0.08
N GLU A 103 0.59 8.16 0.65
CA GLU A 103 0.52 8.02 2.12
C GLU A 103 -0.89 7.93 2.71
N SER A 104 -1.85 7.41 1.93
CA SER A 104 -3.25 7.39 2.31
C SER A 104 -3.64 6.11 3.02
N LEU A 105 -4.29 6.25 4.17
CA LEU A 105 -4.71 5.12 4.98
C LEU A 105 -5.99 4.49 4.43
N PHE A 106 -5.94 3.19 4.21
CA PHE A 106 -7.07 2.38 3.74
C PHE A 106 -7.43 1.28 4.73
N PHE A 107 -8.73 0.97 4.79
CA PHE A 107 -9.30 -0.06 5.66
C PHE A 107 -10.02 -1.11 4.84
N ALA A 108 -9.66 -2.38 5.01
CA ALA A 108 -10.30 -3.49 4.31
C ALA A 108 -10.72 -4.60 5.28
N LYS A 109 -11.92 -5.15 5.05
CA LYS A 109 -12.36 -6.38 5.71
C LYS A 109 -11.93 -7.58 4.89
N TYR A 110 -11.28 -8.56 5.52
CA TYR A 110 -10.91 -9.82 4.89
C TYR A 110 -11.12 -11.00 5.83
N LYS A 111 -12.09 -11.86 5.48
CA LYS A 111 -12.65 -12.85 6.42
C LYS A 111 -13.10 -12.11 7.69
N ASP A 112 -12.72 -12.61 8.86
CA ASP A 112 -13.07 -12.02 10.16
C ASP A 112 -12.00 -11.05 10.68
N ASN A 113 -11.14 -10.49 9.82
CA ASN A 113 -10.14 -9.50 10.22
C ASN A 113 -10.36 -8.16 9.52
N TYR A 114 -10.07 -7.10 10.26
CA TYR A 114 -9.83 -5.77 9.71
C TYR A 114 -8.34 -5.61 9.39
N LEU A 115 -8.05 -5.16 8.19
CA LEU A 115 -6.71 -4.94 7.68
C LEU A 115 -6.52 -3.46 7.37
N VAL A 116 -5.39 -2.92 7.78
CA VAL A 116 -5.02 -1.52 7.58
C VAL A 116 -3.73 -1.46 6.76
N PHE A 117 -3.74 -0.63 5.73
CA PHE A 117 -2.58 -0.41 4.88
C PHE A 117 -2.47 1.04 4.43
N LYS A 118 -1.23 1.45 4.16
CA LYS A 118 -0.87 2.79 3.73
C LYS A 118 0.20 2.63 2.66
N PRO A 119 -0.16 2.54 1.38
CA PRO A 119 0.82 2.45 0.31
C PRO A 119 1.52 3.79 0.14
N ASP A 120 2.79 3.77 -0.25
CA ASP A 120 3.54 5.01 -0.48
C ASP A 120 2.85 5.87 -1.54
N ARG A 121 2.45 5.24 -2.66
CA ARG A 121 1.65 5.90 -3.69
C ARG A 121 0.80 4.94 -4.52
N VAL A 122 -0.36 5.41 -4.95
CA VAL A 122 -1.20 4.76 -5.96
C VAL A 122 -1.48 5.75 -7.08
N LEU A 123 -1.20 5.36 -8.32
CA LEU A 123 -1.65 6.08 -9.51
C LEU A 123 -2.99 5.53 -9.97
N PHE A 124 -4.01 6.39 -9.98
CA PHE A 124 -5.33 6.13 -10.53
C PHE A 124 -5.49 6.82 -11.88
N VAL A 125 -6.17 6.13 -12.80
CA VAL A 125 -6.61 6.69 -14.08
C VAL A 125 -8.08 6.38 -14.28
N ALA A 126 -8.90 7.43 -14.32
CA ALA A 126 -10.36 7.34 -14.40
C ALA A 126 -10.96 6.33 -13.40
N GLY A 127 -10.64 6.49 -12.10
CA GLY A 127 -11.13 5.59 -11.04
C GLY A 127 -10.45 4.22 -10.93
N VAL A 128 -9.60 3.84 -11.90
CA VAL A 128 -8.94 2.53 -11.93
C VAL A 128 -7.49 2.64 -11.44
N PRO A 129 -7.06 1.89 -10.40
CA PRO A 129 -5.67 1.86 -9.98
C PRO A 129 -4.80 1.21 -11.07
N LYS A 130 -3.79 1.94 -11.54
CA LYS A 130 -2.88 1.48 -12.60
C LYS A 130 -1.53 1.04 -12.06
N ILE A 131 -0.98 1.77 -11.10
CA ILE A 131 0.31 1.42 -10.49
C ILE A 131 0.24 1.63 -8.98
N LEU A 132 0.56 0.59 -8.23
CA LEU A 132 0.88 0.67 -6.80
C LEU A 132 2.39 0.79 -6.62
N ILE A 133 2.87 1.79 -5.88
CA ILE A 133 4.28 2.19 -5.88
C ILE A 133 4.83 2.09 -4.45
N GLU A 134 6.02 1.53 -4.34
CA GLU A 134 6.84 1.52 -3.12
C GLU A 134 8.20 2.16 -3.42
N TYR A 135 8.63 3.09 -2.57
CA TYR A 135 9.99 3.61 -2.53
C TYR A 135 10.83 2.87 -1.48
N LYS A 136 12.07 2.59 -1.85
CA LYS A 136 13.06 1.97 -0.96
C LYS A 136 14.38 2.69 -1.08
N PHE A 137 14.75 3.37 -0.01
CA PHE A 137 16.07 3.97 0.14
C PHE A 137 17.00 2.93 0.74
N SER A 138 17.87 2.34 -0.07
CA SER A 138 18.70 1.22 0.36
C SER A 138 20.05 1.19 -0.33
N ARG A 139 21.03 0.54 0.31
CA ARG A 139 22.32 0.19 -0.32
C ARG A 139 22.20 -0.95 -1.33
N TYR A 140 21.13 -1.73 -1.25
CA TYR A 140 20.86 -2.81 -2.20
C TYR A 140 20.18 -2.26 -3.44
N SER A 141 20.46 -2.84 -4.60
CA SER A 141 19.87 -2.41 -5.87
C SER A 141 18.66 -3.24 -6.29
N ARG A 142 18.34 -4.33 -5.59
CA ARG A 142 17.29 -5.30 -5.94
C ARG A 142 16.19 -5.38 -4.88
N PRO A 143 14.93 -5.64 -5.27
CA PRO A 143 13.83 -5.76 -4.33
C PRO A 143 13.95 -7.02 -3.49
N PHE A 144 13.52 -6.93 -2.23
CA PHE A 144 13.37 -8.09 -1.34
C PHE A 144 11.98 -8.70 -1.47
N ILE A 145 11.86 -9.97 -1.10
CA ILE A 145 10.58 -10.69 -1.13
C ILE A 145 9.48 -9.98 -0.31
N SER A 146 9.85 -9.34 0.80
CA SER A 146 8.93 -8.57 1.63
C SER A 146 8.29 -7.40 0.87
N HIS A 147 9.03 -6.74 -0.03
CA HIS A 147 8.52 -5.63 -0.85
C HIS A 147 7.45 -6.14 -1.83
N HIS A 148 7.71 -7.30 -2.46
CA HIS A 148 6.72 -7.94 -3.32
C HIS A 148 5.46 -8.33 -2.55
N VAL A 149 5.63 -8.95 -1.38
CA VAL A 149 4.51 -9.36 -0.53
C VAL A 149 3.65 -8.16 -0.12
N GLN A 150 4.27 -7.02 0.23
CA GLN A 150 3.57 -5.80 0.61
C GLN A 150 2.65 -5.34 -0.50
N LEU A 151 3.23 -5.01 -1.65
CA LEU A 151 2.50 -4.49 -2.80
C LEU A 151 1.46 -5.49 -3.36
N GLN A 152 1.78 -6.79 -3.34
CA GLN A 152 0.81 -7.82 -3.71
C GLN A 152 -0.39 -7.82 -2.75
N THR A 153 -0.13 -7.75 -1.45
CA THR A 153 -1.18 -7.77 -0.43
C THR A 153 -2.05 -6.52 -0.54
N GLU A 154 -1.44 -5.35 -0.59
CA GLU A 154 -2.13 -4.06 -0.72
C GLU A 154 -2.94 -3.98 -2.01
N GLY A 155 -2.37 -4.37 -3.16
CA GLY A 155 -3.10 -4.44 -4.43
C GLY A 155 -4.29 -5.40 -4.38
N TYR A 156 -4.18 -6.51 -3.64
CA TYR A 156 -5.32 -7.40 -3.41
C TYR A 156 -6.39 -6.75 -2.53
N LEU A 157 -6.00 -5.97 -1.52
CA LEU A 157 -6.95 -5.25 -0.67
C LEU A 157 -7.67 -4.12 -1.40
N LEU A 158 -7.04 -3.45 -2.38
CA LEU A 158 -7.74 -2.53 -3.27
C LEU A 158 -8.94 -3.21 -3.96
N SER A 159 -8.81 -4.48 -4.36
CA SER A 159 -9.94 -5.24 -4.91
C SER A 159 -11.07 -5.48 -3.90
N LYS A 160 -10.76 -5.53 -2.58
CA LYS A 160 -11.76 -5.64 -1.51
C LYS A 160 -12.49 -4.32 -1.24
N LEU A 161 -11.85 -3.21 -1.59
CA LEU A 161 -12.50 -1.90 -1.65
C LEU A 161 -13.38 -1.74 -2.89
N GLY A 162 -13.35 -2.72 -3.81
CA GLY A 162 -14.16 -2.75 -5.02
C GLY A 162 -13.53 -2.04 -6.20
N PHE A 163 -12.21 -1.78 -6.17
CA PHE A 163 -11.50 -1.32 -7.36
C PHE A 163 -11.33 -2.46 -8.37
N ASP A 164 -11.41 -2.13 -9.66
CA ASP A 164 -10.92 -3.03 -10.71
C ASP A 164 -9.39 -3.02 -10.70
N ILE A 165 -8.81 -4.21 -10.53
CA ILE A 165 -7.36 -4.44 -10.47
C ILE A 165 -6.86 -5.28 -11.65
N SER A 166 -7.69 -5.49 -12.68
CA SER A 166 -7.39 -6.29 -13.87
C SER A 166 -6.16 -5.79 -14.64
N THR A 167 -5.90 -4.49 -14.57
CA THR A 167 -4.80 -3.79 -15.25
C THR A 167 -3.76 -3.22 -14.29
N LEU A 168 -3.81 -3.62 -13.02
CA LEU A 168 -2.88 -3.14 -12.00
C LEU A 168 -1.47 -3.67 -12.25
N TYR A 169 -0.49 -2.78 -12.13
CA TYR A 169 0.91 -3.12 -11.93
C TYR A 169 1.33 -2.71 -10.52
N TYR A 170 2.43 -3.28 -10.04
CA TYR A 170 3.13 -2.71 -8.90
C TYR A 170 4.57 -2.39 -9.27
N LEU A 171 5.09 -1.32 -8.65
CA LEU A 171 6.37 -0.72 -8.97
C LEU A 171 7.19 -0.58 -7.70
N ILE A 172 8.38 -1.15 -7.68
CA ILE A 172 9.34 -0.98 -6.59
C ILE A 172 10.47 -0.09 -7.09
N ILE A 173 10.60 1.10 -6.52
CA ILE A 173 11.65 2.07 -6.83
C ILE A 173 12.72 1.98 -5.75
N ILE A 174 13.94 1.63 -6.13
CA ILE A 174 15.07 1.50 -5.21
C ILE A 174 16.08 2.58 -5.52
N ALA A 175 16.27 3.48 -4.56
CA ALA A 175 17.18 4.61 -4.62
C ALA A 175 18.29 4.46 -3.56
N PRO A 176 19.54 4.90 -3.83
CA PRO A 176 20.57 4.91 -2.80
C PRO A 176 20.26 5.91 -1.67
N ILE A 177 20.47 5.52 -0.42
CA ILE A 177 20.22 6.37 0.78
C ILE A 177 21.02 7.69 0.71
N LYS A 178 22.25 7.62 0.17
CA LYS A 178 23.18 8.77 0.09
C LYS A 178 23.01 9.60 -1.18
N ALA A 179 22.05 9.27 -2.04
CA ALA A 179 21.85 10.04 -3.26
C ALA A 179 21.20 11.38 -2.89
N ASP A 180 21.97 12.46 -3.01
CA ASP A 180 21.42 13.82 -2.98
C ASP A 180 20.70 14.05 -4.31
N ARG A 181 19.37 14.04 -4.26
CA ARG A 181 18.53 14.12 -5.45
C ARG A 181 17.39 15.06 -5.22
N ASP A 182 17.17 15.88 -6.23
CA ASP A 182 15.94 16.64 -6.40
C ASP A 182 14.74 15.71 -6.24
N SER A 183 13.92 15.94 -5.22
CA SER A 183 12.71 15.19 -4.90
C SER A 183 11.78 15.09 -6.10
N LYS A 184 11.78 16.14 -6.94
CA LYS A 184 11.05 16.20 -8.20
C LYS A 184 11.50 15.16 -9.21
N TYR A 185 12.79 14.80 -9.23
CA TYR A 185 13.28 13.75 -10.13
C TYR A 185 12.71 12.39 -9.72
N LEU A 186 12.79 12.05 -8.44
CA LEU A 186 12.27 10.78 -7.89
C LEU A 186 10.75 10.69 -8.05
N SER A 187 10.02 11.75 -7.70
CA SER A 187 8.56 11.79 -7.74
C SER A 187 7.98 11.65 -9.16
N ASN A 188 8.77 11.97 -10.19
CA ASN A 188 8.40 11.85 -11.61
C ASN A 188 8.67 10.47 -12.24
N ILE A 189 9.46 9.59 -11.60
CA ILE A 189 9.75 8.25 -12.13
C ILE A 189 8.48 7.44 -12.41
N PRO A 190 7.50 7.35 -11.48
CA PRO A 190 6.27 6.60 -11.74
C PRO A 190 5.50 7.07 -12.97
N LYS A 191 5.44 8.39 -13.21
CA LYS A 191 4.77 8.95 -14.38
C LYS A 191 5.46 8.51 -15.68
N ARG A 192 6.80 8.61 -15.74
CA ARG A 192 7.59 8.18 -16.90
C ARG A 192 7.41 6.70 -17.19
N ILE A 193 7.41 5.87 -16.15
CA ILE A 193 7.18 4.43 -16.30
C ILE A 193 5.77 4.16 -16.81
N TYR A 194 4.75 4.82 -16.25
CA TYR A 194 3.38 4.67 -16.72
C TYR A 194 3.23 4.98 -18.22
N GLU A 195 3.89 6.04 -18.70
CA GLU A 195 3.89 6.41 -20.13
C GLU A 195 4.57 5.37 -21.04
N MET A 196 5.44 4.52 -20.49
CA MET A 196 6.10 3.42 -21.22
C MET A 196 5.28 2.12 -21.23
N ILE A 197 4.29 1.97 -20.34
CA ILE A 197 3.47 0.76 -20.27
C ILE A 197 2.60 0.64 -21.53
N LYS A 198 2.81 -0.44 -22.28
CA LYS A 198 2.01 -0.84 -23.43
C LYS A 198 1.11 -2.04 -23.09
N LEU A 199 0.16 -2.33 -23.98
CA LEU A 199 -0.62 -3.57 -23.94
C LEU A 199 0.36 -4.75 -23.90
N TYR A 200 0.23 -5.63 -22.89
CA TYR A 200 1.11 -6.80 -22.65
C TYR A 200 2.53 -6.53 -22.12
N THR A 201 2.76 -5.37 -21.49
CA THR A 201 4.02 -5.14 -20.74
C THR A 201 4.25 -6.28 -19.74
N LYS A 202 5.40 -6.95 -19.87
CA LYS A 202 5.85 -7.99 -18.93
C LYS A 202 6.57 -7.33 -17.76
N ASP A 203 6.96 -8.12 -16.79
CA ASP A 203 7.83 -7.65 -15.72
C ASP A 203 9.13 -7.08 -16.32
N GLU A 204 9.50 -5.87 -15.89
CA GLU A 204 10.58 -5.10 -16.51
C GLU A 204 11.37 -4.31 -15.47
N GLN A 205 12.66 -4.14 -15.72
CA GLN A 205 13.56 -3.30 -14.92
C GLN A 205 13.97 -2.08 -15.73
N TYR A 206 13.79 -0.90 -15.14
CA TYR A 206 14.22 0.37 -15.70
C TYR A 206 15.34 0.97 -14.85
N GLY A 207 16.42 1.39 -15.52
CA GLY A 207 17.51 2.12 -14.90
C GLY A 207 17.35 3.62 -15.06
N PHE A 208 17.40 4.36 -13.96
CA PHE A 208 17.35 5.83 -13.93
C PHE A 208 18.58 6.37 -13.16
N ARG A 209 19.72 6.43 -13.86
CA ARG A 209 21.04 6.68 -13.26
C ARG A 209 21.41 5.56 -12.26
N ASP A 210 21.37 5.83 -10.96
CA ASP A 210 21.64 4.85 -9.88
C ASP A 210 20.34 4.26 -9.27
N ILE A 211 19.17 4.73 -9.72
CA ILE A 211 17.87 4.24 -9.27
C ILE A 211 17.45 3.10 -10.15
N ASN A 212 17.00 2.02 -9.51
CA ASN A 212 16.43 0.87 -10.18
C ASN A 212 14.93 0.85 -9.91
N ALA A 213 14.13 0.83 -10.96
CA ALA A 213 12.69 0.72 -10.86
C ALA A 213 12.25 -0.63 -11.45
N TYR A 214 11.53 -1.41 -10.67
CA TYR A 214 11.11 -2.76 -11.03
C TYR A 214 9.59 -2.81 -11.14
N LEU A 215 9.10 -2.94 -12.37
CA LEU A 215 7.68 -3.00 -12.70
C LEU A 215 7.25 -4.46 -12.82
N TYR A 216 6.14 -4.80 -12.18
CA TYR A 216 5.57 -6.15 -12.21
C TYR A 216 4.09 -6.12 -12.50
N LYS A 217 3.61 -7.08 -13.30
CA LYS A 217 2.18 -7.25 -13.49
C LYS A 217 1.55 -7.83 -12.22
N PHE A 218 0.47 -7.21 -11.76
CA PHE A 218 -0.21 -7.71 -10.56
C PHE A 218 -0.88 -9.07 -10.82
N ASN A 219 -0.74 -10.00 -9.88
CA ASN A 219 -1.41 -11.30 -9.90
C ASN A 219 -2.29 -11.48 -8.65
N LYS A 220 -3.60 -11.44 -8.85
CA LYS A 220 -4.62 -11.55 -7.79
C LYS A 220 -4.57 -12.87 -7.03
N GLU A 221 -4.34 -13.98 -7.73
CA GLU A 221 -4.34 -15.30 -7.10
C GLU A 221 -3.09 -15.54 -6.26
N THR A 222 -1.92 -15.09 -6.75
CA THR A 222 -0.68 -15.09 -5.97
C THR A 222 -0.85 -14.25 -4.71
N ALA A 223 -1.35 -13.02 -4.83
CA ALA A 223 -1.55 -12.13 -3.70
C ALA A 223 -2.53 -12.70 -2.65
N LYS A 224 -3.65 -13.27 -3.11
CA LYS A 224 -4.63 -13.94 -2.24
C LYS A 224 -4.01 -15.12 -1.49
N ARG A 225 -3.17 -15.92 -2.15
CA ARG A 225 -2.50 -17.08 -1.54
C ARG A 225 -1.51 -16.64 -0.47
N THR A 226 -0.69 -15.64 -0.79
CA THR A 226 0.28 -15.00 0.13
C THR A 226 -0.42 -14.51 1.40
N LEU A 227 -1.49 -13.71 1.27
CA LEU A 227 -2.24 -13.19 2.41
C LEU A 227 -2.85 -14.31 3.26
N ASN A 228 -3.45 -15.33 2.64
CA ASN A 228 -4.03 -16.47 3.36
C ASN A 228 -2.99 -17.26 4.16
N GLY A 229 -1.81 -17.49 3.58
CA GLY A 229 -0.74 -18.22 4.25
C GLY A 229 -0.30 -17.55 5.55
N ARG A 230 -0.26 -16.20 5.56
CA ARG A 230 0.26 -15.43 6.70
C ARG A 230 -0.75 -15.06 7.76
N LEU A 231 -2.01 -14.85 7.38
CA LEU A 231 -3.06 -14.65 8.39
C LEU A 231 -3.25 -15.87 9.30
N ASN A 232 -2.79 -17.05 8.89
CA ASN A 232 -2.85 -18.26 9.71
C ASN A 232 -1.63 -18.45 10.63
N THR A 233 -0.61 -17.58 10.55
CA THR A 233 0.66 -17.68 11.28
C THR A 233 0.93 -16.38 12.08
N GLY A 234 1.26 -16.48 13.36
CA GLY A 234 1.75 -15.36 14.17
C GLY A 234 0.70 -14.47 14.85
N ILE A 235 -0.04 -13.64 14.09
CA ILE A 235 -0.87 -12.54 14.66
C ILE A 235 -2.26 -13.03 15.09
N ARG A 236 -2.81 -14.06 14.44
CA ARG A 236 -4.17 -14.59 14.72
C ARG A 236 -4.23 -15.68 15.80
N ARG A 237 -3.11 -16.32 16.14
CA ARG A 237 -3.10 -17.35 17.20
C ARG A 237 -2.97 -16.66 18.55
N GLY A 238 -4.10 -16.48 19.24
CA GLY A 238 -4.08 -16.34 20.69
C GLY A 238 -3.41 -17.59 21.28
N MET A 239 -2.47 -17.43 22.20
CA MET A 239 -2.11 -18.57 23.05
C MET A 239 -3.37 -18.92 23.86
N PRO A 240 -3.70 -20.21 24.01
CA PRO A 240 -4.58 -20.60 25.10
C PRO A 240 -3.91 -20.13 26.40
N ASN A 241 -4.66 -19.42 27.24
CA ASN A 241 -4.28 -19.17 28.62
C ASN A 241 -4.10 -20.49 29.36
#